data_AF-A0A6L8EVU4-F1
#
_entry.id   AF-A0A6L8EVU4-F1
#
_cell.length_a   1.000
_cell.length_b   1.000
_cell.length_c   1.000
_cell.angle_alpha   90.00
_cell.angle_beta   90.00
_cell.angle_gamma   90.00
#
_symmetry.space_group_name_H-M   'P 1'
#
loop_
_entity.id
_entity.type
_entity.pdbx_description
1 polymer ?
#
loop_
_entity_poly.entity_id
_entity_poly.type
_entity_poly.pdbx_seq_one_letter_code
_entity_poly.pdbx_strand_id
1 'polypeptide(L)'
;MKKLTIFITLACVVMISPMALAQDWQPAGDNWIEKWWGLDLVTETEGFQTSAEIDYLSEGSGGVISNASVSTRDGAGKTANIILKSPTDGALLGWSIVNIDVEDQFNISTSHGLADGTNVTWHGIIAIISPDDRTTTMHPAHDDHAQIWINGEKIYDNPDWTGGAQVVTTPTEIQFKKGENFLHYKCGESGGADYLNLRFEATDTDLLIAPTKDNLFLNVLTPVDPKGKLATQWADIKRK
;
A
#
# COMPACT_ATOMS: atom_id res chain seq x y z
N MET A 1 56.62 10.93 -2.31
CA MET A 1 55.45 11.18 -1.42
C MET A 1 54.24 10.47 -2.01
N LYS A 2 53.80 9.36 -1.41
CA LYS A 2 52.64 8.58 -1.89
C LYS A 2 51.35 9.22 -1.38
N LYS A 3 50.42 9.56 -2.28
CA LYS A 3 49.09 10.05 -1.93
C LYS A 3 48.25 8.89 -1.42
N LEU A 4 47.79 8.98 -0.18
CA LEU A 4 46.87 8.03 0.43
C LEU A 4 45.45 8.48 0.08
N THR A 5 44.77 7.71 -0.77
CA THR A 5 43.34 7.90 -1.08
C THR A 5 42.53 7.10 -0.06
N ILE A 6 41.78 7.80 0.80
CA ILE A 6 40.86 7.18 1.76
C ILE A 6 39.50 7.04 1.07
N PHE A 7 39.05 5.81 0.88
CA PHE A 7 37.66 5.50 0.52
C PHE A 7 36.83 5.46 1.81
N ILE A 8 35.87 6.36 1.94
CA ILE A 8 34.85 6.30 3.00
C ILE A 8 33.67 5.53 2.43
N THR A 9 33.53 4.27 2.82
CA THR A 9 32.32 3.48 2.57
C THR A 9 31.23 3.98 3.50
N LEU A 10 30.23 4.68 2.96
CA LEU A 10 29.09 5.18 3.72
C LEU A 10 28.14 4.02 4.04
N ALA A 11 28.27 3.44 5.23
CA ALA A 11 27.28 2.50 5.75
C ALA A 11 25.99 3.27 6.09
N CYS A 12 24.94 3.09 5.29
CA CYS A 12 23.59 3.55 5.64
C CYS A 12 23.04 2.65 6.75
N VAL A 13 23.27 3.03 8.01
CA VAL A 13 22.51 2.49 9.14
C VAL A 13 21.13 3.13 9.10
N VAL A 14 20.14 2.34 8.69
CA VAL A 14 18.73 2.71 8.82
C VAL A 14 18.40 2.67 10.32
N MET A 15 18.36 3.83 10.97
CA MET A 15 17.87 3.91 12.35
C MET A 15 16.35 3.89 12.32
N ILE A 16 15.78 2.73 12.64
CA ILE A 16 14.34 2.59 12.92
C ILE A 16 14.08 3.38 14.20
N SER A 17 13.13 4.34 14.16
CA SER A 17 12.80 5.15 15.33
C SER A 17 12.18 4.27 16.44
N PRO A 18 12.31 4.63 17.73
CA PRO A 18 11.72 3.87 18.84
C PRO A 18 10.19 3.72 18.72
N MET A 19 9.55 4.68 18.07
CA MET A 19 8.09 4.70 17.84
C MET A 19 7.64 3.59 16.87
N ALA A 20 8.45 3.27 15.86
CA ALA A 20 8.15 2.18 14.91
C ALA A 20 8.33 0.78 15.54
N LEU A 21 8.98 0.67 16.71
CA LEU A 21 9.20 -0.60 17.41
C LEU A 21 8.17 -0.91 18.50
N ALA A 22 7.32 0.06 18.89
CA ALA A 22 6.38 -0.09 20.00
C ALA A 22 4.93 -0.37 19.57
N GLN A 23 4.70 -0.62 18.27
CA GLN A 23 3.37 -0.80 17.68
C GLN A 23 3.11 -2.27 17.31
N ASP A 24 1.83 -2.66 17.32
CA ASP A 24 1.39 -4.01 17.00
C ASP A 24 1.17 -4.15 15.48
N TRP A 25 2.11 -4.78 14.79
CA TRP A 25 2.05 -5.01 13.35
C TRP A 25 0.97 -6.05 12.97
N GLN A 26 0.45 -5.95 11.74
CA GLN A 26 -0.40 -7.02 11.20
C GLN A 26 0.41 -8.31 11.06
N PRO A 27 -0.21 -9.49 11.27
CA PRO A 27 0.48 -10.75 11.03
C PRO A 27 0.84 -10.87 9.55
N ALA A 28 2.03 -11.38 9.28
CA ALA A 28 2.51 -11.67 7.92
C ALA A 28 2.47 -13.19 7.64
N GLY A 29 3.15 -13.64 6.60
CA GLY A 29 3.15 -15.05 6.21
C GLY A 29 1.85 -15.45 5.51
N ASP A 30 1.27 -16.59 5.93
CA ASP A 30 0.01 -17.11 5.36
C ASP A 30 -1.26 -16.43 5.89
N ASN A 31 -1.11 -15.41 6.73
CA ASN A 31 -2.23 -14.63 7.24
C ASN A 31 -2.71 -13.64 6.18
N TRP A 32 -4.02 -13.56 6.00
CA TRP A 32 -4.67 -12.56 5.16
C TRP A 32 -4.56 -11.15 5.75
N ILE A 33 -4.47 -10.14 4.90
CA ILE A 33 -4.33 -8.75 5.33
C ILE A 33 -5.70 -8.16 5.68
N GLU A 34 -5.89 -7.81 6.94
CA GLU A 34 -7.17 -7.32 7.47
C GLU A 34 -7.31 -5.80 7.41
N LYS A 35 -6.20 -5.05 7.38
CA LYS A 35 -6.20 -3.59 7.41
C LYS A 35 -5.45 -3.00 6.24
N TRP A 36 -6.08 -2.01 5.62
CA TRP A 36 -5.58 -1.30 4.45
C TRP A 36 -5.71 0.21 4.65
N TRP A 37 -4.74 0.98 4.16
CA TRP A 37 -4.97 2.41 3.94
C TRP A 37 -5.76 2.53 2.64
N GLY A 38 -7.08 2.55 2.79
CA GLY A 38 -8.04 2.47 1.69
C GLY A 38 -8.57 3.84 1.30
N LEU A 39 -8.82 4.00 0.00
CA LEU A 39 -9.63 5.08 -0.53
C LEU A 39 -11.10 4.69 -0.40
N ASP A 40 -11.99 5.67 -0.20
CA ASP A 40 -13.42 5.47 -0.47
C ASP A 40 -13.63 4.84 -1.86
N LEU A 41 -14.65 3.99 -2.01
CA LEU A 41 -14.94 3.33 -3.29
C LEU A 41 -15.14 4.35 -4.41
N VAL A 42 -14.50 4.10 -5.56
CA VAL A 42 -14.87 4.77 -6.80
C VAL A 42 -16.11 4.07 -7.34
N THR A 43 -17.23 4.78 -7.42
CA THR A 43 -18.53 4.27 -7.87
C THR A 43 -18.78 4.62 -9.34
N GLU A 44 -19.81 4.01 -9.95
CA GLU A 44 -20.24 4.29 -11.33
C GLU A 44 -19.11 4.03 -12.35
N THR A 45 -18.32 2.97 -12.15
CA THR A 45 -17.12 2.68 -12.95
C THR A 45 -17.39 1.99 -14.28
N GLU A 46 -18.66 1.69 -14.57
CA GLU A 46 -19.12 0.88 -15.71
C GLU A 46 -18.56 -0.55 -15.74
N GLY A 47 -18.06 -1.05 -14.60
CA GLY A 47 -17.55 -2.40 -14.42
C GLY A 47 -16.05 -2.52 -14.65
N PHE A 48 -15.50 -3.70 -14.34
CA PHE A 48 -14.06 -3.93 -14.30
C PHE A 48 -13.39 -3.76 -15.67
N GLN A 49 -14.08 -4.07 -16.77
CA GLN A 49 -13.50 -3.95 -18.12
C GLN A 49 -13.16 -2.50 -18.45
N THR A 50 -14.01 -1.56 -18.04
CA THR A 50 -13.76 -0.13 -18.19
C THR A 50 -12.78 0.36 -17.12
N SER A 51 -13.03 0.00 -15.86
CA SER A 51 -12.27 0.53 -14.73
C SER A 51 -10.81 0.10 -14.73
N ALA A 52 -10.49 -1.08 -15.26
CA ALA A 52 -9.12 -1.62 -15.33
C ALA A 52 -8.16 -0.74 -16.14
N GLU A 53 -8.65 -0.06 -17.18
CA GLU A 53 -7.84 0.80 -18.04
C GLU A 53 -7.61 2.20 -17.45
N ILE A 54 -8.36 2.57 -16.41
CA ILE A 54 -8.36 3.92 -15.86
C ILE A 54 -7.47 4.02 -14.60
N ASP A 55 -6.66 5.07 -14.53
CA ASP A 55 -5.97 5.46 -13.31
C ASP A 55 -6.77 6.56 -12.59
N TYR A 56 -7.78 6.13 -11.83
CA TYR A 56 -8.66 7.04 -11.10
C TYR A 56 -7.90 7.93 -10.09
N LEU A 57 -6.77 7.45 -9.56
CA LEU A 57 -5.92 8.24 -8.69
C LEU A 57 -5.30 9.41 -9.46
N SER A 58 -4.79 9.16 -10.67
CA SER A 58 -4.26 10.18 -11.56
C SER A 58 -5.32 11.16 -12.04
N GLU A 59 -6.46 10.66 -12.52
CA GLU A 59 -7.52 11.53 -13.01
C GLU A 59 -8.12 12.40 -11.90
N GLY A 60 -8.48 11.78 -10.77
CA GLY A 60 -9.12 12.47 -9.66
C GLY A 60 -8.20 13.40 -8.87
N SER A 61 -6.88 13.25 -9.02
CA SER A 61 -5.88 14.15 -8.42
C SER A 61 -5.32 15.20 -9.37
N GLY A 62 -5.65 15.13 -10.67
CA GLY A 62 -4.97 15.94 -11.69
C GLY A 62 -3.48 15.56 -11.87
N GLY A 63 -3.14 14.30 -11.67
CA GLY A 63 -1.80 13.73 -11.88
C GLY A 63 -0.82 13.88 -10.70
N VAL A 64 -1.29 14.27 -9.51
CA VAL A 64 -0.45 14.39 -8.32
C VAL A 64 -0.02 13.04 -7.77
N ILE A 65 -0.94 12.07 -7.83
CA ILE A 65 -0.70 10.66 -7.54
C ILE A 65 -1.30 9.82 -8.66
N SER A 66 -0.79 8.61 -8.83
CA SER A 66 -1.19 7.56 -9.77
C SER A 66 -1.12 6.20 -9.08
N ASN A 67 -1.73 5.17 -9.68
CA ASN A 67 -1.66 3.77 -9.22
C ASN A 67 -0.21 3.33 -8.93
N ALA A 68 0.71 3.63 -9.85
CA ALA A 68 2.12 3.35 -9.66
C ALA A 68 2.73 4.19 -8.52
N SER A 69 2.48 5.51 -8.49
CA SER A 69 3.12 6.39 -7.52
C SER A 69 2.75 6.05 -6.07
N VAL A 70 1.50 5.66 -5.80
CA VAL A 70 1.04 5.37 -4.43
C VAL A 70 1.60 4.06 -3.88
N SER A 71 2.10 3.18 -4.76
CA SER A 71 2.97 2.06 -4.39
C SER A 71 4.42 2.48 -4.12
N THR A 72 4.68 3.76 -3.86
CA THR A 72 5.98 4.27 -3.40
C THR A 72 5.80 5.10 -2.14
N ARG A 73 6.87 5.28 -1.36
CA ARG A 73 6.86 6.09 -0.15
C ARG A 73 6.33 7.51 -0.37
N ASP A 74 6.79 8.17 -1.43
CA ASP A 74 6.41 9.55 -1.73
C ASP A 74 4.92 9.66 -2.09
N GLY A 75 4.44 8.79 -3.00
CA GLY A 75 3.02 8.79 -3.38
C GLY A 75 2.10 8.36 -2.25
N ALA A 76 2.44 7.32 -1.49
CA ALA A 76 1.70 6.92 -0.29
C ALA A 76 1.64 8.06 0.73
N GLY A 77 2.75 8.78 0.97
CA GLY A 77 2.78 9.93 1.87
C GLY A 77 1.90 11.09 1.42
N LYS A 78 1.75 11.31 0.10
CA LYS A 78 0.86 12.36 -0.45
C LYS A 78 -0.62 12.09 -0.19
N THR A 79 -1.03 10.83 -0.06
CA THR A 79 -2.44 10.47 0.22
C THR A 79 -2.97 11.08 1.51
N ALA A 80 -2.09 11.40 2.47
CA ALA A 80 -2.42 12.02 3.74
C ALA A 80 -3.15 13.38 3.62
N ASN A 81 -2.91 14.10 2.53
CA ASN A 81 -3.39 15.47 2.36
C ASN A 81 -4.20 15.67 1.07
N ILE A 82 -4.54 14.58 0.38
CA ILE A 82 -5.26 14.64 -0.87
C ILE A 82 -6.70 14.19 -0.68
N ILE A 83 -7.61 14.95 -1.26
CA ILE A 83 -8.98 14.53 -1.50
C ILE A 83 -9.09 14.37 -3.01
N LEU A 84 -9.48 13.18 -3.46
CA LEU A 84 -9.68 12.92 -4.88
C LEU A 84 -11.07 13.38 -5.28
N LYS A 85 -11.19 13.96 -6.46
CA LYS A 85 -12.49 14.15 -7.09
C LYS A 85 -12.73 12.98 -8.03
N SER A 86 -13.65 12.10 -7.69
CA SER A 86 -14.04 10.97 -8.52
C SER A 86 -14.33 11.43 -9.96
N PRO A 87 -13.67 10.86 -10.97
CA PRO A 87 -13.89 11.28 -12.36
C PRO A 87 -15.20 10.75 -12.95
N THR A 88 -15.83 9.76 -12.31
CA THR A 88 -17.08 9.13 -12.78
C THR A 88 -18.32 9.93 -12.37
N ASP A 89 -18.37 10.39 -11.11
CA ASP A 89 -19.55 11.06 -10.53
C ASP A 89 -19.25 12.41 -9.85
N GLY A 90 -17.97 12.77 -9.73
CA GLY A 90 -17.54 14.01 -9.09
C GLY A 90 -17.53 13.98 -7.55
N ALA A 91 -17.79 12.84 -6.91
CA ALA A 91 -17.71 12.67 -5.46
C ALA A 91 -16.32 13.00 -4.92
N LEU A 92 -16.25 13.42 -3.65
CA LEU A 92 -14.98 13.65 -2.96
C LEU A 92 -14.61 12.38 -2.20
N LEU A 93 -13.47 11.79 -2.55
CA LEU A 93 -12.98 10.53 -1.99
C LEU A 93 -11.79 10.81 -1.07
N GLY A 94 -11.89 10.31 0.16
CA GLY A 94 -10.86 10.41 1.18
C GLY A 94 -10.14 9.08 1.39
N TRP A 95 -8.98 9.16 2.04
CA TRP A 95 -8.25 7.99 2.50
C TRP A 95 -8.44 7.78 3.99
N SER A 96 -8.65 6.53 4.39
CA SER A 96 -8.75 6.13 5.79
C SER A 96 -8.28 4.69 5.99
N ILE A 97 -8.30 4.21 7.23
CA ILE A 97 -8.03 2.80 7.48
C ILE A 97 -9.32 2.01 7.28
N VAL A 98 -9.29 1.12 6.31
CA VAL A 98 -10.36 0.18 5.99
C VAL A 98 -10.04 -1.16 6.65
N ASN A 99 -11.03 -1.74 7.31
CA ASN A 99 -10.94 -3.08 7.88
C ASN A 99 -11.73 -4.05 6.99
N ILE A 100 -11.11 -5.17 6.65
CA ILE A 100 -11.67 -6.21 5.80
C ILE A 100 -11.99 -7.41 6.68
N ASP A 101 -13.23 -7.92 6.58
CA ASP A 101 -13.52 -9.29 7.00
C ASP A 101 -13.04 -10.23 5.90
N VAL A 102 -12.01 -11.02 6.19
CA VAL A 102 -11.31 -11.84 5.20
C VAL A 102 -12.11 -13.05 4.74
N GLU A 103 -13.15 -13.42 5.49
CA GLU A 103 -14.07 -14.53 5.19
C GLU A 103 -15.33 -14.06 4.45
N ASP A 104 -15.58 -12.75 4.43
CA ASP A 104 -16.72 -12.17 3.72
C ASP A 104 -16.44 -12.10 2.23
N GLN A 105 -17.26 -12.76 1.42
CA GLN A 105 -17.14 -12.72 -0.04
C GLN A 105 -17.53 -11.36 -0.63
N PHE A 106 -18.12 -10.46 0.16
CA PHE A 106 -18.51 -9.12 -0.25
C PHE A 106 -17.63 -8.01 0.37
N ASN A 107 -16.37 -8.35 0.68
CA ASN A 107 -15.54 -7.51 1.54
C ASN A 107 -15.12 -6.16 0.94
N ILE A 108 -15.25 -5.96 -0.37
CA ILE A 108 -15.06 -4.66 -1.00
C ILE A 108 -16.17 -3.70 -0.52
N SER A 109 -17.43 -4.15 -0.62
CA SER A 109 -18.61 -3.38 -0.22
C SER A 109 -18.79 -3.27 1.28
N THR A 110 -18.71 -4.38 2.00
CA THR A 110 -19.01 -4.39 3.43
C THR A 110 -17.97 -3.61 4.23
N SER A 111 -16.71 -3.58 3.77
CA SER A 111 -15.66 -2.72 4.34
C SER A 111 -15.93 -1.21 4.20
N HIS A 112 -16.88 -0.83 3.32
CA HIS A 112 -17.36 0.53 3.11
C HIS A 112 -18.82 0.74 3.54
N GLY A 113 -19.40 -0.22 4.27
CA GLY A 113 -20.77 -0.14 4.79
C GLY A 113 -21.87 -0.35 3.75
N LEU A 114 -21.52 -0.91 2.59
CA LEU A 114 -22.48 -1.37 1.56
C LEU A 114 -22.73 -2.86 1.73
N ALA A 115 -23.92 -3.34 1.36
CA ALA A 115 -24.24 -4.77 1.46
C ALA A 115 -23.75 -5.58 0.26
N ASP A 116 -23.84 -5.01 -0.94
CA ASP A 116 -23.44 -5.58 -2.22
C ASP A 116 -23.36 -4.39 -3.20
N GLY A 117 -22.16 -4.14 -3.71
CA GLY A 117 -21.81 -3.00 -4.55
C GLY A 117 -21.46 -3.48 -5.94
N THR A 118 -21.94 -2.75 -6.94
CA THR A 118 -21.73 -3.06 -8.36
C THR A 118 -21.10 -1.87 -9.05
N ASN A 119 -20.24 -2.13 -10.04
CA ASN A 119 -19.53 -1.10 -10.80
C ASN A 119 -18.74 -0.19 -9.86
N VAL A 120 -17.95 -0.82 -9.00
CA VAL A 120 -17.08 -0.15 -8.04
C VAL A 120 -15.62 -0.44 -8.35
N THR A 121 -14.73 0.39 -7.84
CA THR A 121 -13.29 0.12 -7.83
C THR A 121 -12.73 0.46 -6.47
N TRP A 122 -12.07 -0.53 -5.89
CA TRP A 122 -11.44 -0.45 -4.60
C TRP A 122 -9.95 -0.15 -4.75
N HIS A 123 -9.42 0.66 -3.85
CA HIS A 123 -8.00 0.98 -3.78
C HIS A 123 -7.50 0.86 -2.33
N GLY A 124 -6.37 0.21 -2.15
CA GLY A 124 -5.74 0.10 -0.84
C GLY A 124 -4.23 0.01 -0.91
N ILE A 125 -3.60 0.53 0.15
CA ILE A 125 -2.15 0.58 0.29
C ILE A 125 -1.75 -0.10 1.60
N ILE A 126 -0.68 -0.89 1.52
CA ILE A 126 0.07 -1.34 2.70
C ILE A 126 1.54 -0.96 2.58
N ALA A 127 2.16 -0.73 3.73
CA ALA A 127 3.60 -0.64 3.87
C ALA A 127 4.12 -1.94 4.45
N ILE A 128 5.17 -2.49 3.84
CA ILE A 128 5.77 -3.78 4.18
C ILE A 128 7.26 -3.51 4.47
N ILE A 129 7.70 -3.72 5.71
CA ILE A 129 9.11 -3.61 6.06
C ILE A 129 9.72 -5.00 6.01
N SER A 130 10.63 -5.22 5.06
CA SER A 130 11.40 -6.44 4.92
C SER A 130 12.76 -6.30 5.63
N PRO A 131 13.21 -7.27 6.44
CA PRO A 131 14.51 -7.16 7.13
C PRO A 131 15.71 -7.34 6.18
N ASP A 132 15.48 -7.88 4.99
CA ASP A 132 16.47 -8.13 3.94
C ASP A 132 15.86 -7.97 2.53
N ASP A 133 16.73 -7.99 1.52
CA ASP A 133 16.32 -8.12 0.13
C ASP A 133 15.94 -9.58 -0.11
N ARG A 134 14.73 -9.84 -0.61
CA ARG A 134 14.24 -11.21 -0.83
C ARG A 134 13.31 -11.32 -2.02
N THR A 135 13.27 -12.53 -2.56
CA THR A 135 12.25 -12.97 -3.50
C THR A 135 11.30 -13.91 -2.76
N THR A 136 10.00 -13.69 -2.92
CA THR A 136 8.95 -14.51 -2.31
C THR A 136 7.70 -14.56 -3.20
N THR A 137 6.66 -15.25 -2.79
CA THR A 137 5.38 -15.30 -3.50
C THR A 137 4.31 -14.52 -2.76
N MET A 138 3.60 -13.68 -3.49
CA MET A 138 2.33 -13.10 -3.09
C MET A 138 1.19 -13.99 -3.59
N HIS A 139 0.15 -14.12 -2.79
CA HIS A 139 -1.03 -14.94 -3.07
C HIS A 139 -2.29 -14.07 -3.13
N PRO A 140 -2.56 -13.34 -4.22
CA PRO A 140 -3.77 -12.53 -4.37
C PRO A 140 -5.01 -13.40 -4.57
N ALA A 141 -6.11 -12.97 -3.97
CA ALA A 141 -7.46 -13.44 -4.25
C ALA A 141 -8.33 -12.22 -4.60
N HIS A 142 -9.14 -12.32 -5.66
CA HIS A 142 -9.92 -11.19 -6.15
C HIS A 142 -11.13 -11.58 -6.99
N ASP A 143 -12.10 -10.69 -6.98
CA ASP A 143 -13.34 -10.72 -7.73
C ASP A 143 -13.69 -9.26 -8.06
N ASP A 144 -13.63 -8.77 -9.31
CA ASP A 144 -13.40 -9.48 -10.58
C ASP A 144 -11.96 -9.36 -11.15
N HIS A 145 -11.38 -8.15 -11.14
CA HIS A 145 -10.08 -7.85 -11.78
C HIS A 145 -9.16 -7.08 -10.84
N ALA A 146 -8.08 -7.73 -10.41
CA ALA A 146 -7.05 -7.10 -9.60
C ALA A 146 -5.81 -6.66 -10.39
N GLN A 147 -5.29 -5.51 -10.00
CA GLN A 147 -4.00 -4.98 -10.42
C GLN A 147 -3.20 -4.58 -9.18
N ILE A 148 -1.95 -5.02 -9.11
CA ILE A 148 -1.09 -4.78 -7.94
C ILE A 148 0.23 -4.17 -8.38
N TRP A 149 0.65 -3.14 -7.67
CA TRP A 149 1.95 -2.50 -7.84
C TRP A 149 2.76 -2.63 -6.57
N ILE A 150 4.07 -2.86 -6.72
CA ILE A 150 5.05 -2.79 -5.63
C ILE A 150 6.16 -1.83 -6.04
N ASN A 151 6.47 -0.84 -5.20
CA ASN A 151 7.57 0.10 -5.42
C ASN A 151 7.53 0.84 -6.77
N GLY A 152 6.34 1.09 -7.32
CA GLY A 152 6.13 1.78 -8.59
C GLY A 152 5.98 0.86 -9.81
N GLU A 153 6.21 -0.44 -9.67
CA GLU A 153 6.14 -1.41 -10.76
C GLU A 153 4.83 -2.22 -10.68
N LYS A 154 4.12 -2.36 -11.80
CA LYS A 154 2.94 -3.24 -11.89
C LYS A 154 3.42 -4.69 -11.97
N ILE A 155 3.14 -5.46 -10.92
CA ILE A 155 3.59 -6.85 -10.79
C ILE A 155 2.46 -7.87 -11.02
N TYR A 156 1.20 -7.42 -10.94
CA TYR A 156 0.02 -8.25 -11.09
C TYR A 156 -1.02 -7.50 -11.92
N ASP A 157 -1.63 -8.19 -12.86
CA ASP A 157 -2.70 -7.69 -13.71
C ASP A 157 -3.49 -8.91 -14.20
N ASN A 158 -4.55 -9.27 -13.46
CA ASN A 158 -5.30 -10.48 -13.73
C ASN A 158 -6.79 -10.15 -13.93
N PRO A 159 -7.31 -10.25 -15.17
CA PRO A 159 -8.72 -10.03 -15.47
C PRO A 159 -9.60 -11.28 -15.22
N ASP A 160 -9.00 -12.42 -14.85
CA ASP A 160 -9.72 -13.66 -14.65
C ASP A 160 -10.21 -13.79 -13.20
N TRP A 161 -11.53 -14.01 -13.06
CA TRP A 161 -12.23 -14.25 -11.80
C TRP A 161 -11.62 -15.43 -11.01
N THR A 162 -11.33 -15.24 -9.71
CA THR A 162 -10.79 -16.33 -8.87
C THR A 162 -11.85 -17.24 -8.27
N GLY A 163 -13.14 -16.86 -8.25
CA GLY A 163 -14.25 -17.75 -7.89
C GLY A 163 -14.59 -17.82 -6.39
N GLY A 164 -14.21 -16.83 -5.58
CA GLY A 164 -14.68 -16.69 -4.20
C GLY A 164 -13.64 -16.21 -3.18
N ALA A 165 -14.10 -15.97 -1.95
CA ALA A 165 -13.26 -15.52 -0.85
C ALA A 165 -12.06 -16.44 -0.63
N GLN A 166 -10.88 -15.83 -0.47
CA GLN A 166 -9.62 -16.52 -0.20
C GLN A 166 -9.15 -17.51 -1.29
N VAL A 167 -9.77 -17.51 -2.48
CA VAL A 167 -9.35 -18.38 -3.59
C VAL A 167 -8.20 -17.74 -4.36
N VAL A 168 -7.06 -18.42 -4.38
CA VAL A 168 -5.84 -17.98 -5.07
C VAL A 168 -5.65 -18.82 -6.32
N THR A 169 -5.74 -18.20 -7.50
CA THR A 169 -5.53 -18.88 -8.80
C THR A 169 -4.17 -18.59 -9.42
N THR A 170 -3.59 -17.42 -9.11
CA THR A 170 -2.33 -16.95 -9.71
C THR A 170 -1.37 -16.44 -8.63
N PRO A 171 -0.71 -17.34 -7.88
CA PRO A 171 0.42 -16.97 -7.04
C PRO A 171 1.50 -16.29 -7.88
N THR A 172 2.07 -15.19 -7.38
CA THR A 172 2.95 -14.31 -8.14
C THR A 172 4.25 -14.09 -7.39
N GLU A 173 5.38 -14.41 -8.04
CA GLU A 173 6.71 -14.12 -7.50
C GLU A 173 6.94 -12.61 -7.46
N ILE A 174 7.42 -12.11 -6.33
CA ILE A 174 7.67 -10.70 -6.07
C ILE A 174 9.04 -10.51 -5.42
N GLN A 175 9.56 -9.29 -5.52
CA GLN A 175 10.82 -8.90 -4.90
C GLN A 175 10.59 -7.78 -3.90
N PHE A 176 11.04 -8.01 -2.67
CA PHE A 176 11.17 -6.97 -1.67
C PHE A 176 12.61 -6.50 -1.57
N LYS A 177 12.79 -5.19 -1.47
CA LYS A 177 14.05 -4.62 -1.01
C LYS A 177 14.08 -4.60 0.51
N LYS A 178 15.28 -4.63 1.09
CA LYS A 178 15.46 -4.37 2.51
C LYS A 178 14.87 -3.01 2.90
N GLY A 179 14.14 -2.98 4.01
CA GLY A 179 13.42 -1.81 4.49
C GLY A 179 12.02 -1.75 3.87
N GLU A 180 11.56 -0.54 3.57
CA GLU A 180 10.16 -0.31 3.21
C GLU A 180 9.87 -0.61 1.76
N ASN A 181 8.79 -1.36 1.56
CA ASN A 181 8.15 -1.64 0.30
C ASN A 181 6.70 -1.15 0.42
N PHE A 182 6.19 -0.55 -0.63
CA PHE A 182 4.79 -0.11 -0.66
C PHE A 182 4.06 -0.90 -1.72
N LEU A 183 2.94 -1.48 -1.34
CA LEU A 183 2.07 -2.23 -2.22
C LEU A 183 0.77 -1.44 -2.38
N HIS A 184 0.37 -1.23 -3.63
CA HIS A 184 -0.95 -0.71 -3.98
C HIS A 184 -1.75 -1.81 -4.65
N TYR A 185 -2.96 -2.03 -4.17
CA TYR A 185 -3.91 -2.99 -4.69
C TYR A 185 -5.11 -2.21 -5.21
N LYS A 186 -5.40 -2.39 -6.51
CA LYS A 186 -6.63 -1.94 -7.16
C LYS A 186 -7.46 -3.17 -7.53
N CYS A 187 -8.75 -3.17 -7.22
CA CYS A 187 -9.68 -4.20 -7.66
C CYS A 187 -10.92 -3.55 -8.29
N GLY A 188 -11.23 -3.90 -9.53
CA GLY A 188 -12.44 -3.49 -10.23
C GLY A 188 -13.52 -4.57 -10.12
N GLU A 189 -14.78 -4.13 -10.00
CA GLU A 189 -15.92 -4.99 -9.74
C GLU A 189 -17.11 -4.58 -10.64
N SER A 190 -17.77 -5.54 -11.29
CA SER A 190 -18.93 -5.29 -12.17
C SER A 190 -20.28 -5.73 -11.59
N GLY A 191 -20.30 -6.68 -10.67
CA GLY A 191 -21.44 -7.06 -9.85
C GLY A 191 -21.41 -8.54 -9.49
N GLY A 192 -21.90 -8.87 -8.29
CA GLY A 192 -21.85 -10.23 -7.76
C GLY A 192 -21.17 -10.23 -6.40
N ALA A 193 -20.35 -11.24 -6.14
CA ALA A 193 -19.51 -11.24 -4.94
C ALA A 193 -18.32 -10.32 -5.19
N ASP A 194 -18.08 -9.36 -4.30
CA ASP A 194 -16.99 -8.39 -4.44
C ASP A 194 -15.89 -8.62 -3.41
N TYR A 195 -14.87 -9.37 -3.83
CA TYR A 195 -13.80 -9.81 -2.94
C TYR A 195 -12.43 -9.28 -3.37
N LEU A 196 -11.63 -8.88 -2.39
CA LEU A 196 -10.18 -8.85 -2.56
C LEU A 196 -9.48 -9.20 -1.26
N ASN A 197 -8.31 -9.81 -1.40
CA ASN A 197 -7.28 -9.80 -0.38
C ASN A 197 -5.96 -10.34 -0.96
N LEU A 198 -4.92 -10.39 -0.13
CA LEU A 198 -3.72 -11.18 -0.38
C LEU A 198 -3.14 -11.70 0.93
N ARG A 199 -2.25 -12.68 0.79
CA ARG A 199 -1.28 -13.09 1.81
C ARG A 199 0.08 -13.31 1.17
N PHE A 200 1.11 -13.54 1.97
CA PHE A 200 2.46 -13.87 1.49
C PHE A 200 2.77 -15.36 1.69
N GLU A 201 3.99 -15.77 1.38
CA GLU A 201 4.43 -17.14 1.65
C GLU A 201 4.44 -17.40 3.15
N ALA A 202 4.13 -18.64 3.54
CA ALA A 202 4.08 -19.02 4.97
C ALA A 202 5.41 -18.78 5.71
N THR A 203 6.53 -18.67 4.98
CA THR A 203 7.85 -18.37 5.54
C THR A 203 8.07 -16.89 5.85
N ASP A 204 7.30 -15.97 5.28
CA ASP A 204 7.45 -14.50 5.43
C ASP A 204 6.87 -13.95 6.74
N THR A 205 7.03 -14.68 7.84
CA THR A 205 6.49 -14.31 9.16
C THR A 205 7.19 -13.14 9.83
N ASP A 206 8.34 -12.72 9.30
CA ASP A 206 9.18 -11.64 9.81
C ASP A 206 8.93 -10.28 9.13
N LEU A 207 8.02 -10.21 8.15
CA LEU A 207 7.59 -8.95 7.57
C LEU A 207 6.78 -8.13 8.57
N LEU A 208 7.01 -6.82 8.59
CA LEU A 208 6.22 -5.90 9.40
C LEU A 208 5.26 -5.14 8.48
N ILE A 209 3.94 -5.33 8.67
CA ILE A 209 2.91 -4.82 7.75
C ILE A 209 2.03 -3.77 8.43
N ALA A 210 1.91 -2.61 7.78
CA ALA A 210 1.03 -1.52 8.16
C ALA A 210 -0.03 -1.21 7.08
N PRO A 211 -1.25 -0.73 7.42
CA PRO A 211 -1.64 -0.17 8.72
C PRO A 211 -1.53 -1.14 9.89
N THR A 212 -1.06 -0.69 11.05
CA THR A 212 -0.88 -1.55 12.23
C THR A 212 -2.24 -1.93 12.85
N LYS A 213 -2.22 -2.88 13.79
CA LYS A 213 -3.38 -3.20 14.63
C LYS A 213 -3.84 -1.99 15.46
N ASP A 214 -2.91 -1.10 15.79
CA ASP A 214 -3.16 0.20 16.44
C ASP A 214 -3.74 1.28 15.50
N ASN A 215 -4.09 0.92 14.26
CA ASN A 215 -4.59 1.83 13.23
C ASN A 215 -3.58 2.94 12.86
N LEU A 216 -2.29 2.59 12.76
CA LEU A 216 -1.25 3.50 12.31
C LEU A 216 -0.78 3.12 10.91
N PHE A 217 -0.89 4.04 9.96
CA PHE A 217 -0.29 3.90 8.63
C PHE A 217 0.74 5.00 8.39
N LEU A 218 0.30 6.25 8.23
CA LEU A 218 1.18 7.38 7.94
C LEU A 218 2.22 7.64 9.03
N ASN A 219 1.91 7.30 10.29
CA ASN A 219 2.82 7.46 11.43
C ASN A 219 3.95 6.42 11.45
N VAL A 220 3.76 5.29 10.77
CA VAL A 220 4.76 4.20 10.70
C VAL A 220 5.77 4.42 9.58
N LEU A 221 5.41 5.30 8.64
CA LEU A 221 6.31 5.81 7.61
C LEU A 221 7.33 6.67 8.35
N THR A 222 8.37 6.04 8.88
CA THR A 222 9.42 6.72 9.64
C THR A 222 9.81 7.99 8.90
N PRO A 223 9.93 9.16 9.55
CA PRO A 223 10.68 10.24 8.94
C PRO A 223 12.04 9.63 8.61
N VAL A 224 12.37 9.51 7.32
CA VAL A 224 13.77 9.67 6.96
C VAL A 224 14.12 11.01 7.55
N ASP A 225 14.83 11.00 8.67
CA ASP A 225 15.39 12.22 9.24
C ASP A 225 15.98 12.97 8.05
N PRO A 226 15.53 14.20 7.72
CA PRO A 226 16.01 14.88 6.54
C PRO A 226 17.51 15.08 6.75
N LYS A 227 18.32 14.17 6.21
CA LYS A 227 19.74 14.37 5.98
C LYS A 227 19.86 15.63 5.13
N GLY A 228 19.99 16.77 5.81
CA GLY A 228 19.87 18.09 5.18
C GLY A 228 19.26 19.19 6.06
N LYS A 229 18.55 18.90 7.16
CA LYS A 229 18.33 19.93 8.18
C LYS A 229 19.65 20.15 8.91
N LEU A 230 20.37 21.20 8.51
CA LEU A 230 21.35 21.85 9.37
C LEU A 230 20.70 21.95 10.75
N ALA A 231 21.29 21.30 11.75
CA ALA A 231 20.94 21.56 13.13
C ALA A 231 21.14 23.07 13.33
N THR A 232 20.05 23.83 13.36
CA THR A 232 20.13 25.25 13.70
C THR A 232 20.49 25.28 15.18
N GLN A 233 21.79 25.38 15.47
CA GLN A 233 22.31 25.64 16.80
C GLN A 233 21.82 27.03 17.26
N TRP A 234 20.59 27.10 17.77
CA TRP A 234 20.10 28.27 18.51
C TRP A 234 20.58 28.25 19.97
N ALA A 235 21.16 27.14 20.44
CA ALA A 235 21.60 26.98 21.82
C ALA A 235 22.98 27.63 22.13
N ASP A 236 23.79 27.94 21.13
CA ASP A 236 25.16 28.47 21.34
C ASP A 236 25.28 30.01 21.23
N ILE A 237 24.19 30.73 20.94
CA ILE A 237 24.19 32.21 20.85
C ILE A 237 23.88 32.89 22.20
N LYS A 238 23.49 32.15 23.25
CA LYS A 238 23.22 32.73 24.59
C LYS A 238 24.34 32.52 25.62
N ARG A 239 25.55 32.15 25.18
CA ARG A 239 26.76 32.17 26.02
C ARG A 239 27.83 33.07 25.42
N LYS A 240 27.57 34.37 25.39
CA LYS A 240 28.61 35.41 25.46
C LYS A 240 28.09 36.54 26.33
#